data_AF-A0A162TJT9-F1
#
_entry.id   AF-A0A162TJT9-F1
#
_cell.length_a   1.000
_cell.length_b   1.000
_cell.length_c   1.000
_cell.angle_alpha   90.00
_cell.angle_beta   90.00
_cell.angle_gamma   90.00
#
_symmetry.space_group_name_H-M   'P 1'
#
loop_
_entity.id
_entity.type
_entity.pdbx_description
1 polymer ?
#
loop_
_entity_poly.entity_id
_entity_poly.type
_entity_poly.pdbx_seq_one_letter_code
_entity_poly.pdbx_strand_id
1 'polypeptide(L)' 'MFQCPVCGELMEALTNFHCVSRHRMTRRDVVDGHGMPKYVSPAMKREIQQWIRSSQLISKIDFDVAQAAARSQVRK' A
#
# COMPACT_ATOMS: atom_id res chain seq x y z
N MET A 1 -0.42 4.53 5.14
CA MET A 1 -1.17 5.31 6.15
C MET A 1 -0.17 5.88 7.14
N PHE A 2 -0.54 6.89 7.93
CA PHE A 2 0.29 7.45 8.99
C PHE A 2 -0.28 7.06 10.35
N GLN A 3 0.60 6.91 11.33
CA GLN A 3 0.23 6.72 12.72
C GLN A 3 0.41 8.04 13.49
N CYS A 4 -0.62 8.46 14.23
CA CYS A 4 -0.52 9.59 15.14
C CYS A 4 0.49 9.29 16.27
N PRO A 5 1.50 10.15 16.50
CA PRO A 5 2.51 9.93 17.54
C PRO A 5 1.96 9.93 18.98
N VAL A 6 0.80 10.56 19.21
CA VAL A 6 0.23 10.74 20.55
C VAL A 6 -0.68 9.56 20.93
N CYS A 7 -1.64 9.23 20.07
CA CYS A 7 -2.67 8.22 20.37
C CYS A 7 -2.55 6.92 19.57
N GLY A 8 -1.64 6.86 18.58
CA GLY A 8 -1.48 5.67 17.74
C GLY A 8 -2.56 5.45 16.68
N GLU A 9 -3.53 6.37 16.54
CA GLU A 9 -4.59 6.28 15.52
C GLU A 9 -4.01 6.29 14.10
N LEU A 10 -4.56 5.43 13.24
CA LEU A 10 -4.18 5.32 11.83
C LEU A 10 -5.01 6.29 10.99
N MET A 11 -4.34 7.05 10.11
CA MET A 11 -4.97 8.08 9.29
C MET A 11 -4.25 8.24 7.95
N GLU A 12 -4.92 8.82 6.96
CA GLU A 12 -4.31 9.09 5.66
C GLU A 12 -3.23 10.19 5.73
N ALA A 13 -3.41 11.16 6.63
CA ALA A 13 -2.45 12.20 6.95
C ALA A 13 -2.70 12.72 8.38
N LEU A 14 -1.64 13.16 9.07
CA LEU A 14 -1.79 13.86 10.35
C LEU A 14 -2.34 15.27 10.12
N THR A 15 -3.61 15.49 10.47
CA THR A 15 -4.29 16.78 10.27
C THR A 15 -4.31 17.62 11.53
N ASN A 16 -4.34 18.95 11.36
CA ASN A 16 -4.49 19.87 12.49
C ASN A 16 -5.83 19.67 13.21
N PHE A 17 -6.89 19.34 12.45
CA PHE A 17 -8.21 19.04 13.00
C PHE A 17 -8.18 17.87 14.00
N HIS A 18 -7.53 16.75 13.64
CA HIS A 18 -7.34 15.62 14.57
C HIS A 18 -6.59 16.08 15.83
N CYS A 19 -5.49 16.80 15.68
CA CYS A 19 -4.65 17.21 16.80
C CYS A 19 -5.39 18.12 17.79
N VAL A 20 -6.12 19.11 17.27
CA VAL A 20 -6.86 20.07 18.12
C VAL A 20 -8.07 19.41 18.77
N SER A 21 -8.82 18.60 18.04
CA SER A 21 -10.05 17.96 18.56
C SER A 21 -9.77 16.84 19.57
N ARG A 22 -8.70 16.06 19.38
CA ARG A 22 -8.37 14.92 20.24
C ARG A 22 -7.39 15.26 21.35
N HIS A 23 -6.41 16.12 21.07
CA HIS A 23 -5.27 16.36 21.97
C HIS A 23 -5.20 17.80 22.48
N ARG A 24 -6.06 18.70 21.98
CA ARG A 24 -6.03 20.14 22.26
C ARG A 24 -4.68 20.79 21.93
N MET A 25 -3.97 20.22 20.97
CA MET A 25 -2.65 20.67 20.50
C MET A 25 -2.71 20.98 19.02
N THR A 26 -1.93 21.94 18.54
CA THR A 26 -1.78 22.11 17.09
C THR A 26 -0.93 20.97 16.53
N ARG A 27 -1.03 20.72 15.23
CA ARG A 27 -0.16 19.75 14.53
C ARG A 27 1.32 20.06 14.76
N ARG A 28 1.69 21.34 14.88
CA ARG A 28 3.08 21.75 15.11
C ARG A 28 3.56 21.32 16.49
N ASP A 29 2.76 21.59 17.53
CA ASP A 29 3.09 21.18 18.91
C ASP A 29 3.23 19.66 19.03
N VAL A 30 2.38 18.90 18.31
CA VAL A 30 2.46 17.44 18.27
C VAL A 30 3.78 16.99 17.62
N VAL A 31 4.18 17.60 16.50
CA VAL A 31 5.42 17.24 15.81
C VAL A 31 6.66 17.62 16.63
N ASP A 32 6.64 18.79 17.25
CA ASP A 32 7.76 19.29 18.04
C ASP A 32 7.91 18.52 19.37
N GLY A 33 6.81 18.08 19.98
CA GLY A 33 6.82 17.35 21.26
C GLY A 33 6.92 15.82 21.14
N HIS A 34 6.36 15.22 20.09
CA HIS A 34 6.25 13.75 19.95
C HIS A 34 6.91 13.20 18.69
N GLY A 35 7.47 14.08 17.85
CA GLY A 35 8.11 13.72 16.59
C GLY A 35 7.14 13.59 15.43
N MET A 36 7.69 13.28 14.25
CA MET A 36 6.88 13.16 13.03
C MET A 36 6.00 11.90 13.02
N PRO A 37 4.77 11.98 12.47
CA PRO A 37 3.93 10.82 12.25
C PRO A 37 4.65 9.79 11.37
N LYS A 38 4.74 8.55 11.85
CA LYS A 38 5.41 7.47 11.13
C LYS A 38 4.51 6.97 10.01
N TYR A 39 5.07 6.87 8.81
CA TYR A 39 4.40 6.20 7.71
C TYR A 39 4.36 4.69 8.00
N VAL A 40 3.16 4.20 8.26
CA VAL A 40 2.82 2.78 8.34
C VAL A 40 2.14 2.42 7.03
N SER A 41 2.95 1.95 6.08
CA SER A 41 2.41 1.08 5.04
C SER A 41 1.86 -0.16 5.72
N PRO A 42 0.67 -0.68 5.36
CA PRO A 42 0.33 -2.04 5.71
C PRO A 42 1.50 -2.91 5.25
N ALA A 43 2.21 -3.56 6.17
CA ALA A 43 3.25 -4.50 5.80
C ALA A 43 2.56 -5.59 4.97
N MET A 44 2.71 -5.52 3.64
CA MET A 44 2.11 -6.50 2.76
C MET A 44 2.76 -7.83 3.13
N LYS A 45 1.95 -8.77 3.63
CA LYS A 45 2.45 -10.09 4.03
C LYS A 45 3.25 -10.67 2.87
N ARG A 46 4.39 -11.27 3.17
CA ARG A 46 5.29 -11.87 2.17
C ARG A 46 4.55 -12.85 1.25
N GLU A 47 3.58 -13.58 1.79
CA GLU A 47 2.68 -14.47 1.06
C GLU A 47 1.86 -13.74 -0.01
N ILE A 48 1.31 -12.56 0.31
CA ILE A 48 0.54 -11.75 -0.64
C ILE A 48 1.47 -11.19 -1.72
N GLN A 49 2.67 -10.73 -1.35
CA GLN A 49 3.65 -10.30 -2.35
C GLN A 49 4.07 -11.44 -3.28
N GLN A 50 4.25 -12.64 -2.74
CA GLN A 50 4.62 -13.83 -3.49
C GLN A 50 3.48 -14.28 -4.41
N TRP A 51 2.24 -14.25 -3.92
CA TRP A 51 1.04 -14.52 -4.71
C TRP A 51 0.86 -13.54 -5.87
N ILE A 52 1.05 -12.23 -5.64
CA ILE A 52 0.97 -11.22 -6.72
C ILE A 52 2.03 -11.52 -7.79
N ARG A 53 3.28 -11.78 -7.39
CA ARG A 53 4.35 -12.12 -8.33
C ARG A 53 4.07 -13.41 -9.10
N SER A 54 3.53 -14.44 -8.44
CA SER A 54 3.21 -15.70 -9.10
C SER A 54 1.96 -15.62 -9.98
N SER A 55 1.04 -14.69 -9.70
CA SER A 55 -0.22 -14.55 -10.45
C SER A 55 -0.06 -13.73 -11.72
N GLN A 56 0.95 -12.85 -11.79
CA GLN A 56 1.22 -12.01 -12.97
C GLN A 56 2.17 -12.66 -13.98
N LEU A 57 2.78 -13.80 -13.64
CA LEU A 57 3.66 -14.54 -14.53
C LEU A 57 2.87 -15.62 -15.24
N ILE A 58 2.54 -15.38 -16.51
CA ILE A 58 2.17 -16.47 -17.42
C ILE A 58 3.37 -17.43 -17.49
N SER A 59 3.15 -18.73 -17.33
CA SER A 59 4.25 -19.69 -17.51
C SER A 59 4.71 -19.66 -18.97
N LYS A 60 5.97 -20.02 -19.23
CA LYS A 60 6.48 -20.11 -20.62
C LYS A 60 5.60 -21.02 -21.50
N ILE A 61 5.09 -22.10 -20.92
CA ILE A 61 4.21 -23.06 -21.59
C ILE A 61 2.87 -22.40 -21.93
N ASP A 62 2.26 -21.70 -20.97
CA ASP A 62 1.00 -20.99 -21.19
C ASP A 62 1.16 -19.88 -22.24
N PHE A 63 2.32 -19.20 -22.25
CA PHE A 63 2.67 -18.21 -23.27
C PHE A 63 2.81 -18.83 -24.66
N ASP A 64 3.54 -19.95 -24.77
CA ASP A 64 3.75 -20.65 -26.04
C ASP A 64 2.42 -21.19 -26.60
N VAL A 65 1.54 -21.72 -25.74
CA VAL A 65 0.19 -22.18 -26.09
C VAL A 65 -0.68 -21.01 -26.55
N ALA A 66 -0.70 -19.90 -25.81
CA ALA A 66 -1.45 -18.70 -26.19
C ALA A 66 -0.94 -18.12 -27.53
N GLN A 67 0.38 -18.11 -27.75
CA GLN A 67 0.99 -17.65 -28.99
C GLN A 67 0.64 -18.56 -30.19
N ALA A 68 0.65 -19.88 -30.00
CA ALA A 68 0.26 -20.84 -31.02
C ALA A 68 -1.23 -20.71 -31.39
N ALA A 69 -2.10 -20.53 -30.40
CA ALA A 69 -3.53 -20.30 -30.60
C ALA A 69 -3.82 -18.98 -31.34
N ALA A 70 -3.11 -17.90 -31.00
CA ALA A 70 -3.25 -16.62 -31.71
C ALA A 70 -2.84 -16.73 -33.19
N ARG A 71 -1.77 -17.45 -33.50
CA ARG A 71 -1.30 -17.66 -34.88
C ARG A 71 -2.25 -18.48 -35.74
N SER A 72 -2.99 -19.42 -35.15
CA SER A 72 -3.97 -20.24 -35.89
C SER A 72 -5.26 -19.49 -36.18
N GLN A 73 -5.64 -18.52 -35.35
CA GLN A 73 -6.81 -17.66 -35.57
C GLN A 73 -6.62 -16.65 -36.71
N VAL A 74 -5.40 -16.17 -36.97
CA VAL A 74 -5.10 -15.21 -38.05
C VAL A 74 -5.00 -15.87 -39.44
N ARG A 75 -4.99 -17.21 -39.51
CA ARG A 75 -4.88 -17.97 -40.76
C ARG A 75 -6.22 -18.41 -41.39
N LYS A 76 -7.34 -17.91 -40.86
CA LYS A 76 -8.67 -17.98 -41.51
C LYS A 76 -9.02 -16.62 -42.08
#